data_AF-A0A0F3INJ7-F1
#
_entry.id   AF-A0A0F3INJ7-F1
#
_cell.length_a   1.000
_cell.length_b   1.000
_cell.length_c   1.000
_cell.angle_alpha   90.00
_cell.angle_beta   90.00
_cell.angle_gamma   90.00
#
_symmetry.space_group_name_H-M   'P 1'
#
loop_
_entity.id
_entity.type
_entity.pdbx_description
1 polymer ?
#
loop_
_entity_poly.entity_id
_entity_poly.type
_entity_poly.pdbx_seq_one_letter_code
_entity_poly.pdbx_strand_id
1 'polypeptide(L)'
;FVVLGPRVVRADLVERLAQAVREKAAQGPFAADASLARLAYCNPDDIPAVLAALGYRGRPDPATAAEGDGDAASDLRFTRRRRRPQRAPERPTPGAFHPDSPFAKLREMVLIP
;
A
#
# COMPACT_ATOMS: atom_id res chain seq x y z
N PHE A 1 -11.47 15.99 1.01
CA PHE A 1 -11.98 14.63 0.75
C PHE A 1 -10.92 13.84 -0.01
N VAL A 2 -10.92 12.50 0.09
CA VAL A 2 -9.94 11.58 -0.51
C VAL A 2 -10.67 10.48 -1.28
N VAL A 3 -10.17 10.12 -2.46
CA VAL A 3 -10.71 9.01 -3.26
C VAL A 3 -10.08 7.69 -2.79
N LEU A 4 -10.91 6.73 -2.37
CA LEU A 4 -10.51 5.38 -1.97
C LEU A 4 -11.36 4.36 -2.74
N GLY A 5 -10.78 3.79 -3.80
CA GLY A 5 -11.51 2.89 -4.69
C GLY A 5 -12.74 3.60 -5.30
N PRO A 6 -13.95 3.05 -5.17
CA PRO A 6 -15.17 3.66 -5.73
C PRO A 6 -15.75 4.80 -4.88
N ARG A 7 -15.17 5.12 -3.71
CA ARG A 7 -15.74 6.07 -2.75
C ARG A 7 -14.90 7.34 -2.58
N VAL A 8 -15.59 8.44 -2.33
CA VAL A 8 -15.01 9.71 -1.86
C VAL A 8 -15.30 9.83 -0.37
N VAL A 9 -14.26 9.82 0.46
CA VAL A 9 -14.38 9.81 1.92
C VAL A 9 -13.77 11.09 2.50
N ARG A 10 -14.30 11.60 3.61
CA ARG A 10 -13.69 12.75 4.30
C ARG A 10 -12.31 12.37 4.84
N ALA A 11 -11.35 13.29 4.78
CA ALA A 11 -9.96 13.01 5.17
C ALA A 11 -9.85 12.57 6.64
N ASP A 12 -10.59 13.21 7.54
CA ASP A 12 -10.62 12.87 8.97
C ASP A 12 -11.22 11.48 9.26
N LEU A 13 -12.13 11.01 8.42
CA LEU A 13 -12.68 9.65 8.50
C LEU A 13 -11.69 8.63 7.95
N VAL A 14 -10.96 8.98 6.89
CA VAL A 14 -9.89 8.13 6.34
C VAL A 14 -8.79 7.90 7.36
N GLU A 15 -8.38 8.93 8.11
CA GLU A 15 -7.37 8.79 9.16
C GLU A 15 -7.82 7.83 10.27
N ARG A 16 -9.07 7.98 10.73
CA ARG A 16 -9.68 7.10 11.74
C ARG A 16 -9.81 5.66 11.25
N LEU A 17 -10.28 5.49 10.02
CA LEU A 17 -10.35 4.18 9.37
C LEU A 17 -8.95 3.56 9.27
N ALA A 18 -7.96 4.32 8.81
CA ALA A 18 -6.59 3.83 8.66
C ALA A 18 -5.99 3.43 10.02
N GLN A 19 -6.32 4.14 11.10
CA GLN A 19 -5.92 3.74 12.45
C GLN A 19 -6.56 2.42 12.88
N ALA A 20 -7.88 2.29 12.77
CA ALA A 20 -8.59 1.06 13.13
C ALA A 20 -8.10 -0.16 12.33
N VAL A 21 -7.84 0.03 11.03
CA VAL A 21 -7.31 -1.02 10.16
C VAL A 21 -5.87 -1.39 10.53
N ARG A 22 -5.03 -0.43 10.92
CA ARG A 22 -3.66 -0.71 11.41
C ARG A 22 -3.68 -1.55 12.68
N GLU A 23 -4.56 -1.23 13.62
CA GLU A 23 -4.71 -1.97 14.88
C GLU A 23 -5.15 -3.42 14.63
N LYS A 24 -6.17 -3.63 13.78
CA LYS A 24 -6.60 -4.97 13.38
C LYS A 24 -5.48 -5.73 12.67
N ALA A 25 -4.78 -5.09 11.74
CA ALA A 25 -3.69 -5.70 10.99
C ALA A 25 -2.48 -6.09 11.86
N ALA A 26 -2.25 -5.39 12.98
CA ALA A 26 -1.21 -5.73 13.94
C ALA A 26 -1.51 -7.06 14.67
N GLN A 27 -2.78 -7.43 14.80
CA GLN A 27 -3.22 -8.70 15.40
C GLN A 27 -3.20 -9.86 14.39
N GLY A 28 -3.01 -9.58 13.10
CA GLY A 28 -2.95 -10.57 12.04
C GLY A 28 -3.96 -10.32 10.91
N PRO A 29 -4.22 -11.33 10.06
CA PRO A 29 -5.22 -11.24 9.00
C PRO A 29 -6.63 -11.01 9.56
N PHE A 30 -7.33 -9.99 9.06
CA PHE A 30 -8.63 -9.55 9.59
C PHE A 30 -9.71 -9.52 8.50
N ALA A 31 -10.97 -9.62 8.87
CA ALA A 31 -12.10 -9.58 7.94
C ALA A 31 -12.54 -8.13 7.62
N ALA A 32 -13.13 -7.93 6.44
CA ALA A 32 -13.80 -6.69 6.07
C ALA A 32 -15.16 -6.56 6.79
N ASP A 33 -15.13 -6.35 8.11
CA ASP A 33 -16.33 -6.33 8.94
C ASP A 33 -17.18 -5.04 8.79
N ALA A 34 -18.44 -5.12 9.21
CA ALA A 34 -19.38 -3.99 9.17
C ALA A 34 -18.94 -2.78 10.04
N SER A 35 -18.03 -2.97 10.99
CA SER A 35 -17.51 -1.85 11.80
C SER A 35 -16.64 -0.91 10.94
N LEU A 36 -15.86 -1.46 10.01
CA LEU A 36 -15.06 -0.69 9.06
C LEU A 36 -15.94 0.06 8.05
N ALA A 37 -17.04 -0.56 7.59
CA ALA A 37 -18.05 0.06 6.73
C ALA A 37 -18.64 1.34 7.36
N ARG A 38 -19.02 1.25 8.63
CA ARG A 38 -19.57 2.37 9.41
C ARG A 38 -18.55 3.49 9.61
N LEU A 39 -17.29 3.15 9.88
CA LEU A 39 -16.21 4.15 10.01
C LEU A 39 -15.97 4.93 8.71
N ALA A 40 -16.09 4.25 7.57
CA ALA A 40 -15.93 4.85 6.25
C ALA A 40 -17.21 5.52 5.71
N TYR A 41 -18.35 5.37 6.40
CA TYR A 41 -19.68 5.75 5.93
C TYR A 41 -19.99 5.22 4.51
N CYS A 42 -19.72 3.94 4.27
CA CYS A 42 -19.99 3.29 2.99
C CYS A 42 -20.74 1.96 3.17
N ASN A 43 -21.23 1.40 2.06
CA ASN A 43 -21.86 0.07 2.06
C ASN A 43 -20.78 -0.98 2.39
N PRO A 44 -21.05 -1.99 3.25
CA PRO A 44 -20.18 -3.14 3.46
C PRO A 44 -19.51 -3.69 2.19
N ASP A 45 -20.24 -3.77 1.08
CA ASP A 45 -19.74 -4.31 -0.21
C ASP A 45 -18.56 -3.49 -0.78
N ASP A 46 -18.45 -2.21 -0.43
CA ASP A 46 -17.38 -1.33 -0.92
C ASP A 46 -16.09 -1.44 -0.10
N ILE A 47 -16.17 -1.97 1.13
CA ILE A 47 -15.02 -2.00 2.05
C ILE A 47 -13.83 -2.77 1.50
N PRO A 48 -13.99 -3.94 0.85
CA PRO A 48 -12.89 -4.60 0.16
C PRO A 48 -12.10 -3.69 -0.78
N ALA A 49 -12.80 -2.87 -1.58
CA ALA A 49 -12.18 -1.94 -2.52
C ALA A 49 -11.50 -0.75 -1.81
N VAL A 50 -12.12 -0.23 -0.75
CA VAL A 50 -11.53 0.82 0.10
C VAL A 50 -10.25 0.33 0.77
N LEU A 51 -10.25 -0.88 1.34
CA LEU A 51 -9.07 -1.51 1.94
C LEU A 51 -7.97 -1.77 0.91
N ALA A 52 -8.34 -2.18 -0.30
CA ALA A 52 -7.39 -2.33 -1.40
C ALA A 52 -6.70 -1.00 -1.76
N ALA A 53 -7.46 0.10 -1.81
CA ALA A 53 -6.93 1.45 -2.04
C ALA A 53 -6.01 1.92 -0.88
N LEU A 54 -6.30 1.51 0.36
CA LEU A 54 -5.43 1.75 1.52
C LEU A 54 -4.16 0.88 1.54
N GLY A 55 -3.97 0.01 0.55
CA GLY A 55 -2.78 -0.83 0.42
C GLY A 55 -2.87 -2.17 1.15
N TYR A 56 -4.08 -2.66 1.38
CA TYR A 56 -4.31 -4.02 1.88
C TYR A 56 -4.63 -4.98 0.73
N ARG A 57 -4.51 -6.27 0.99
CA ARG A 57 -4.85 -7.34 0.05
C ARG A 57 -5.71 -8.37 0.76
N GLY A 58 -6.91 -8.59 0.25
CA GLY A 58 -7.78 -9.69 0.63
C GLY A 58 -7.30 -11.00 0.01
N ARG A 59 -7.34 -12.07 0.79
CA ARG A 59 -7.16 -13.45 0.34
C ARG A 59 -8.34 -14.27 0.88
N PRO A 60 -8.86 -15.25 0.13
CA PRO A 60 -9.90 -16.14 0.66
C PRO A 60 -9.44 -16.75 1.98
N ASP A 61 -10.34 -16.79 2.95
CA ASP A 61 -10.13 -17.51 4.20
C ASP A 61 -10.18 -19.01 3.89
N PRO A 62 -9.10 -19.78 4.15
CA PRO A 62 -9.12 -21.23 3.93
C PRO A 62 -10.19 -21.94 4.76
N ALA A 63 -10.67 -21.34 5.86
CA ALA A 63 -11.72 -21.92 6.69
C ALA A 63 -13.11 -21.85 6.03
N THR A 64 -13.44 -20.76 5.34
CA THR A 64 -14.76 -20.57 4.72
C THR A 64 -14.80 -21.00 3.25
N ALA A 65 -13.64 -21.07 2.58
CA ALA A 65 -13.54 -21.57 1.20
C ALA A 65 -14.00 -23.03 1.01
N ALA A 66 -14.08 -23.81 2.10
CA ALA A 66 -14.56 -25.19 2.08
C ALA A 66 -16.09 -25.33 2.15
N GLU A 67 -16.81 -24.30 2.59
CA GLU A 67 -18.25 -24.37 2.90
C GLU A 67 -19.14 -23.80 1.79
N GLY A 68 -18.57 -23.20 0.74
CA GLY A 68 -19.21 -23.01 -0.57
C GLY A 68 -20.42 -22.06 -0.67
N ASP A 69 -20.91 -21.51 0.44
CA ASP A 69 -22.19 -20.77 0.49
C ASP A 69 -22.06 -19.34 1.09
N GLY A 70 -20.82 -18.84 1.25
CA GLY A 70 -20.52 -17.55 1.85
C GLY A 70 -20.58 -16.36 0.88
N ASP A 71 -20.97 -15.19 1.41
CA ASP A 71 -20.80 -13.91 0.70
C ASP A 71 -19.30 -13.66 0.47
N ALA A 72 -18.89 -13.60 -0.80
CA ALA A 72 -17.50 -13.56 -1.24
C ALA A 72 -16.71 -12.38 -0.63
N ALA A 73 -17.38 -11.29 -0.21
CA ALA A 73 -16.73 -10.17 0.48
C ALA A 73 -16.38 -10.51 1.95
N SER A 74 -17.24 -11.28 2.62
CA SER A 74 -17.08 -11.72 4.01
C SER A 74 -16.00 -12.80 4.17
N ASP A 75 -15.74 -13.55 3.09
CA ASP A 75 -14.74 -14.62 3.03
C ASP A 75 -13.30 -14.12 2.84
N LEU A 76 -13.08 -12.80 2.74
CA LEU A 76 -11.75 -12.25 2.55
C LEU A 76 -11.06 -11.88 3.87
N ARG A 77 -9.88 -12.46 4.08
CA ARG A 77 -8.92 -12.02 5.10
C ARG A 77 -7.92 -11.04 4.50
N PHE A 78 -7.87 -9.84 5.06
CA PHE A 78 -7.00 -8.76 4.62
C PHE A 78 -5.68 -8.76 5.37
N THR A 79 -4.61 -8.56 4.61
CA THR A 79 -3.26 -8.33 5.13
C THR A 79 -2.65 -7.10 4.46
N ARG A 80 -1.74 -6.41 5.17
CA ARG A 80 -1.04 -5.27 4.59
C ARG A 80 -0.16 -5.73 3.43
N ARG A 81 -0.23 -5.05 2.28
CA ARG A 81 0.69 -5.33 1.18
C ARG A 81 2.10 -5.04 1.64
N ARG A 82 2.97 -6.06 1.67
CA ARG A 82 4.40 -5.84 1.85
C ARG A 82 4.88 -5.08 0.61
N ARG A 83 5.47 -3.90 0.81
CA ARG A 83 6.18 -3.23 -0.28
C ARG A 83 7.33 -4.14 -0.66
N ARG A 84 7.30 -4.71 -1.87
CA ARG A 84 8.48 -5.35 -2.43
C ARG A 84 9.54 -4.26 -2.52
N PRO A 85 10.75 -4.44 -1.97
CA PRO A 85 11.82 -3.49 -2.20
C PRO A 85 11.97 -3.40 -3.72
N GLN A 86 11.66 -2.23 -4.29
CA GLN A 86 12.08 -1.94 -5.66
C GLN A 86 13.60 -2.10 -5.63
N ARG A 87 14.12 -2.93 -6.52
CA ARG A 87 15.56 -3.10 -6.72
C ARG A 87 16.11 -1.67 -6.83
N ALA A 88 16.90 -1.26 -5.83
CA ALA A 88 17.46 0.08 -5.85
C ALA A 88 18.17 0.21 -7.20
N PRO A 89 17.97 1.31 -7.96
CA PRO A 89 18.75 1.54 -9.15
C PRO A 89 20.22 1.40 -8.75
N GLU A 90 20.95 0.61 -9.54
CA GLU A 90 22.36 0.34 -9.29
C GLU A 90 23.05 1.69 -9.10
N ARG A 91 23.55 1.96 -7.88
CA ARG A 91 24.20 3.24 -7.60
C ARG A 91 25.37 3.33 -8.58
N PRO A 92 25.44 4.36 -9.43
CA PRO A 92 26.61 4.55 -10.26
C PRO A 92 27.82 4.59 -9.34
N THR A 93 28.80 3.73 -9.61
CA THR A 93 30.05 3.67 -8.86
C THR A 93 30.64 5.08 -8.79
N PRO A 94 31.04 5.57 -7.60
CA PRO A 94 31.75 6.84 -7.48
C PRO A 94 32.97 6.80 -8.40
N GLY A 95 32.96 7.60 -9.46
CA GLY A 95 34.01 7.60 -10.49
C GLY A 95 33.60 7.09 -11.87
N ALA A 96 32.31 6.76 -12.10
CA ALA A 96 31.79 6.52 -13.45
C ALA A 96 31.90 7.81 -14.29
N PHE A 97 33.02 7.95 -14.99
CA PHE A 97 33.35 9.04 -15.89
C PHE A 97 32.58 8.88 -17.19
N HIS A 98 31.94 9.96 -17.64
CA HIS A 98 31.37 10.02 -18.98
C HIS A 98 32.28 10.92 -19.84
N PRO A 99 32.91 10.39 -20.92
CA PRO A 99 33.85 11.14 -21.74
C PRO A 99 33.21 12.38 -22.39
N ASP A 100 31.93 12.31 -22.73
CA ASP A 100 31.18 13.42 -23.33
C ASP A 100 30.49 14.33 -22.29
N SER A 101 30.87 14.20 -21.01
CA SER A 101 30.33 15.10 -19.99
C SER A 101 30.89 16.51 -20.17
N PRO A 102 30.06 17.56 -20.03
CA PRO A 102 30.54 18.95 -20.05
C PRO A 102 31.58 19.25 -18.97
N PHE A 103 31.71 18.37 -17.96
CA PHE A 103 32.65 18.49 -16.85
C PHE A 103 33.94 17.67 -17.04
N ALA A 104 34.13 16.98 -18.17
CA ALA A 104 35.32 16.14 -18.41
C ALA A 104 36.64 16.95 -18.30
N LYS A 105 36.61 18.22 -18.73
CA LYS A 105 37.77 19.13 -18.75
C LYS A 105 38.22 19.60 -17.36
N LEU A 106 37.38 19.46 -16.33
CA LEU A 106 37.73 19.87 -14.95
C LEU A 106 38.80 18.97 -14.31
N ARG A 107 39.02 17.75 -14.81
CA ARG A 107 40.11 16.88 -14.32
C ARG A 107 41.50 17.34 -14.73
N GLU A 108 41.61 18.07 -15.82
CA GLU A 108 42.88 18.62 -16.32
C GLU A 108 43.34 19.81 -15.45
N MET A 109 42.41 20.39 -14.70
CA MET A 109 42.66 21.47 -13.74
C MET A 109 42.97 20.86 -12.38
N VAL A 110 44.21 20.38 -12.21
CA VAL A 110 44.73 19.97 -10.90
C VAL A 110 44.66 21.16 -9.94
N LEU A 111 44.11 20.95 -8.75
CA LEU A 111 44.21 21.88 -7.63
C LEU A 111 45.68 22.25 -7.45
N ILE A 112 46.01 23.51 -7.74
CA ILE A 112 47.27 24.10 -7.29
C ILE A 112 47.18 24.12 -5.75
N PRO A 113 48.17 23.57 -5.03
CA PRO A 113 48.15 23.49 -3.56
C PRO A 113 48.11 24.86 -2.89
#